data_AF-A0A3D2QZC4-F1
#
_entry.id   AF-A0A3D2QZC4-F1
#
_cell.length_a   1.000
_cell.length_b   1.000
_cell.length_c   1.000
_cell.angle_alpha   90.00
_cell.angle_beta   90.00
_cell.angle_gamma   90.00
#
_symmetry.space_group_name_H-M   'P 1'
#
loop_
_entity.id
_entity.type
_entity.pdbx_description
1 polymer ?
#
loop_
_entity_poly.entity_id
_entity_poly.type
_entity_poly.pdbx_seq_one_letter_code
_entity_poly.pdbx_strand_id
1 'polypeptide(L)'
;QEFIKKLKLSWKGKIGFHAHNNMSLALSNATTAIKLGCQFCDSTLMGMGRGAGNAQTEYLLPQVQGKYNPTSMLFVLAKFQALKNKFQWGPNMFYYFAAEHSIHPTYIQRMLFEKRYSDNQILETITSLRAISSTSFNESKMSQLTYFSSSSHQGSWNAKGFLKGKSILLLGSGPNLKKFKHEIIQFIEKNNPYVISLNVNQLIPKKYIDSIIASNIDRVLIDVDLYGEYSCPIIMPQSCFSPLIKSKLQLNNILDYGMAINANSFKSSQKGCISEWKEVIAYALLFLEQASPESIYLAGFDGYSKTDLRQSINNKIFSTYFAKTKASTPILLTPSTFPALSS
;
A
#
# COMPACT_ATOMS: atom_id res chain seq x y z
N GLN A 1 30.54 3.81 -20.86
CA GLN A 1 31.83 4.18 -21.46
C GLN A 1 32.11 5.68 -21.34
N GLU A 2 31.22 6.54 -21.84
CA GLU A 2 31.37 8.00 -21.81
C GLU A 2 31.59 8.57 -20.40
N PHE A 3 30.85 8.07 -19.41
CA PHE A 3 30.98 8.49 -18.01
C PHE A 3 32.41 8.36 -17.48
N ILE A 4 33.08 7.21 -17.71
CA ILE A 4 34.45 6.97 -17.24
C ILE A 4 35.44 7.88 -17.98
N LYS A 5 35.27 8.07 -19.29
CA LYS A 5 36.12 8.97 -20.08
C LYS A 5 36.04 10.41 -19.55
N LYS A 6 34.82 10.91 -19.32
CA LYS A 6 34.58 12.24 -18.74
C LYS A 6 35.15 12.36 -17.32
N LEU A 7 34.90 11.36 -16.47
CA LEU A 7 35.40 11.35 -15.09
C LEU A 7 36.93 11.43 -15.04
N LYS A 8 37.64 10.73 -15.94
CA LYS A 8 39.10 10.79 -16.02
C LYS A 8 39.69 12.14 -16.44
N LEU A 9 38.92 12.98 -17.12
CA LEU A 9 39.38 14.33 -17.48
C LEU A 9 39.53 15.20 -16.23
N SER A 10 38.57 15.11 -15.30
CA SER A 10 38.51 15.94 -14.09
C SER A 10 39.08 15.26 -12.83
N TRP A 11 39.00 13.93 -12.72
CA TRP A 11 39.44 13.18 -11.54
C TRP A 11 40.76 12.45 -11.81
N LYS A 12 41.78 12.74 -10.99
CA LYS A 12 43.12 12.12 -11.08
C LYS A 12 43.34 10.94 -10.12
N GLY A 13 42.42 10.71 -9.19
CA GLY A 13 42.50 9.60 -8.24
C GLY A 13 42.18 8.24 -8.87
N LYS A 14 42.30 7.18 -8.07
CA LYS A 14 41.85 5.85 -8.48
C LYS A 14 40.32 5.83 -8.65
N ILE A 15 39.85 5.10 -9.65
CA ILE A 15 38.43 4.95 -9.98
C ILE A 15 38.06 3.47 -9.82
N GLY A 16 36.99 3.24 -9.06
CA GLY A 16 36.34 1.94 -8.95
C GLY A 16 35.09 1.86 -9.81
N PHE A 17 34.67 0.64 -10.15
CA PHE A 17 33.44 0.38 -10.87
C PHE A 17 32.65 -0.77 -10.24
N HIS A 18 31.38 -0.52 -9.93
CA HIS A 18 30.45 -1.50 -9.36
C HIS A 18 29.22 -1.58 -10.26
N ALA A 19 28.91 -2.77 -10.77
CA ALA A 19 27.75 -2.98 -11.62
C ALA A 19 26.80 -4.03 -11.05
N HIS A 20 25.51 -3.68 -11.07
CA HIS A 20 24.42 -4.61 -10.86
C HIS A 20 24.02 -5.30 -12.17
N ASN A 21 23.48 -6.51 -12.07
CA ASN A 21 23.24 -7.39 -13.21
C ASN A 21 21.78 -7.38 -13.69
N ASN A 22 21.04 -6.29 -13.46
CA ASN A 22 19.60 -6.21 -13.79
C ASN A 22 19.30 -6.47 -15.27
N MET A 23 20.20 -6.04 -16.17
CA MET A 23 20.10 -6.26 -17.61
C MET A 23 21.06 -7.35 -18.14
N SER A 24 21.61 -8.19 -17.26
CA SER A 24 22.64 -9.19 -17.60
C SER A 24 23.93 -8.60 -18.21
N LEU A 25 24.22 -7.32 -17.91
CA LEU A 25 25.38 -6.59 -18.46
C LEU A 25 26.50 -6.33 -17.44
N ALA A 26 26.41 -6.82 -16.19
CA ALA A 26 27.37 -6.44 -15.16
C ALA A 26 28.81 -6.85 -15.50
N LEU A 27 29.00 -8.07 -16.01
CA LEU A 27 30.32 -8.57 -16.43
C LEU A 27 30.90 -7.76 -17.60
N SER A 28 30.10 -7.52 -18.64
CA SER A 28 30.52 -6.75 -19.82
C SER A 28 30.86 -5.29 -19.45
N ASN A 29 30.06 -4.69 -18.58
CA ASN A 29 30.31 -3.34 -18.09
C ASN A 29 31.58 -3.26 -17.23
N ALA A 30 31.81 -4.24 -16.34
CA ALA A 30 33.00 -4.29 -15.51
C ALA A 30 34.28 -4.47 -16.35
N THR A 31 34.30 -5.43 -17.28
CA THR A 31 35.44 -5.63 -18.19
C THR A 31 35.70 -4.40 -19.06
N THR A 32 34.65 -3.73 -19.55
CA THR A 32 34.76 -2.48 -20.29
C THR A 32 35.32 -1.35 -19.42
N ALA A 33 34.90 -1.22 -18.15
CA ALA A 33 35.40 -0.21 -17.23
C ALA A 33 36.91 -0.40 -16.96
N ILE A 34 37.36 -1.64 -16.81
CA ILE A 34 38.78 -1.98 -16.67
C ILE A 34 39.57 -1.59 -17.91
N LYS A 35 39.06 -1.88 -19.12
CA LYS A 35 39.69 -1.47 -20.39
C LYS A 35 39.80 0.06 -20.52
N LEU A 36 38.85 0.79 -19.94
CA LEU A 36 38.88 2.26 -19.87
C LEU A 36 39.76 2.79 -18.73
N GLY A 37 40.40 1.89 -17.96
CA GLY A 37 41.39 2.13 -16.94
C GLY A 37 40.84 2.52 -15.57
N CYS A 38 39.69 1.96 -15.18
CA CYS A 38 39.32 1.82 -13.77
C CYS A 38 40.31 0.87 -13.08
N GLN A 39 40.76 1.22 -11.86
CA GLN A 39 41.73 0.43 -11.10
C GLN A 39 41.07 -0.62 -10.19
N PHE A 40 39.79 -0.44 -9.85
CA PHE A 40 39.05 -1.37 -9.01
C PHE A 40 37.74 -1.78 -9.70
N CYS A 41 37.39 -3.05 -9.57
CA CYS A 41 36.07 -3.54 -9.94
C CYS A 41 35.52 -4.43 -8.84
N ASP A 42 34.27 -4.14 -8.46
CA ASP A 42 33.56 -4.97 -7.49
C ASP A 42 32.89 -6.14 -8.21
N SER A 43 32.99 -7.31 -7.61
CA SER A 43 32.28 -8.51 -8.03
C SER A 43 31.98 -9.37 -6.83
N THR A 44 31.05 -10.31 -6.98
CA THR A 44 30.73 -11.29 -5.95
C THR A 44 30.63 -12.69 -6.55
N LEU A 45 30.91 -13.70 -5.74
CA LEU A 45 30.81 -15.10 -6.14
C LEU A 45 29.38 -15.42 -6.57
N MET A 46 29.22 -16.04 -7.74
CA MET A 46 27.92 -16.30 -8.36
C MET A 46 27.05 -15.06 -8.54
N GLY A 47 27.65 -13.87 -8.48
CA GLY A 47 26.95 -12.57 -8.57
C GLY A 47 26.04 -12.32 -7.38
N MET A 48 26.30 -12.94 -6.21
CA MET A 48 25.49 -12.77 -5.01
C MET A 48 25.28 -11.29 -4.67
N GLY A 49 24.03 -10.90 -4.52
CA GLY A 49 23.60 -9.54 -4.23
C GLY A 49 22.07 -9.45 -4.26
N ARG A 50 21.51 -8.32 -3.83
CA ARG A 50 20.06 -8.10 -3.91
C ARG A 50 19.58 -8.16 -5.37
N GLY A 51 18.37 -8.67 -5.56
CA GLY A 51 17.71 -8.74 -6.86
C GLY A 51 18.51 -9.49 -7.92
N ALA A 52 18.80 -8.84 -9.04
CA ALA A 52 19.50 -9.47 -10.15
C ALA A 52 20.98 -9.82 -9.86
N GLY A 53 21.52 -9.34 -8.73
CA GLY A 53 22.89 -9.60 -8.33
C GLY A 53 23.90 -8.64 -8.96
N ASN A 54 25.17 -9.03 -8.93
CA ASN A 54 26.32 -8.24 -9.36
C ASN A 54 27.14 -8.95 -10.45
N ALA A 55 28.23 -8.33 -10.89
CA ALA A 55 29.24 -9.00 -11.70
C ALA A 55 29.76 -10.26 -10.96
N GLN A 56 29.85 -11.36 -11.70
CA GLN A 56 30.24 -12.66 -11.16
C GLN A 56 31.78 -12.78 -11.12
N THR A 57 32.34 -12.96 -9.92
CA THR A 57 33.80 -13.00 -9.70
C THR A 57 34.47 -14.11 -10.52
N GLU A 58 33.85 -15.28 -10.58
CA GLU A 58 34.37 -16.45 -11.28
C GLU A 58 34.50 -16.25 -12.79
N TYR A 59 33.71 -15.34 -13.38
CA TYR A 59 33.81 -14.98 -14.78
C TYR A 59 34.63 -13.71 -15.02
N LEU A 60 34.69 -12.79 -14.05
CA LEU A 60 35.49 -11.57 -14.17
C LEU A 60 36.99 -11.86 -14.07
N LEU A 61 37.40 -12.74 -13.15
CA LEU A 61 38.83 -13.04 -12.90
C LEU A 61 39.58 -13.51 -14.16
N PRO A 62 39.08 -14.48 -14.95
CA PRO A 62 39.73 -14.88 -16.20
C PRO A 62 39.85 -13.73 -17.22
N GLN A 63 38.82 -12.88 -17.32
CA GLN A 63 38.78 -11.77 -18.28
C GLN A 63 39.83 -10.68 -18.00
N VAL A 64 40.30 -10.60 -16.76
CA VAL A 64 41.28 -9.61 -16.30
C VAL A 64 42.65 -10.24 -16.01
N GLN A 65 42.83 -11.52 -16.37
CA GLN A 65 44.04 -12.30 -16.09
C GLN A 65 44.39 -12.30 -14.58
N GLY A 66 43.37 -12.29 -13.72
CA GLY A 66 43.54 -12.35 -12.28
C GLY A 66 44.12 -13.70 -11.85
N LYS A 67 44.92 -13.70 -10.77
CA LYS A 67 45.45 -14.93 -10.16
C LYS A 67 44.38 -15.57 -9.29
N TYR A 68 44.06 -16.84 -9.54
CA TYR A 68 43.16 -17.64 -8.71
C TYR A 68 43.54 -19.12 -8.80
N ASN A 69 43.16 -19.90 -7.78
CA ASN A 69 43.26 -21.35 -7.83
C ASN A 69 41.91 -21.93 -8.33
N PRO A 70 41.86 -22.61 -9.49
CA PRO A 70 40.62 -23.15 -10.04
C PRO A 70 39.90 -24.13 -9.10
N THR A 71 40.64 -25.01 -8.43
CA THR A 71 40.09 -26.00 -7.49
C THR A 71 39.44 -25.33 -6.29
N SER A 72 40.12 -24.36 -5.67
CA SER A 72 39.56 -23.57 -4.56
C SER A 72 38.34 -22.78 -5.00
N MET A 73 38.35 -22.21 -6.21
CA MET A 73 37.20 -21.50 -6.77
C MET A 73 35.99 -22.44 -6.90
N LEU A 74 36.16 -23.62 -7.51
CA LEU A 74 35.08 -24.61 -7.64
C LEU A 74 34.50 -25.02 -6.29
N PHE A 75 35.36 -25.26 -5.28
CA PHE A 75 34.91 -25.61 -3.93
C PHE A 75 34.04 -24.52 -3.30
N VAL A 76 34.41 -23.24 -3.48
CA VAL A 76 33.63 -22.12 -2.95
C VAL A 76 32.34 -21.93 -3.74
N LEU A 77 32.37 -22.04 -5.07
CA LEU A 77 31.18 -21.93 -5.92
C LEU A 77 30.11 -22.96 -5.54
N ALA A 78 30.50 -24.19 -5.18
CA ALA A 78 29.56 -25.20 -4.70
C ALA A 78 28.78 -24.74 -3.45
N LYS A 79 29.43 -24.04 -2.51
CA LYS A 79 28.77 -23.47 -1.32
C LYS A 79 27.81 -22.34 -1.69
N PHE A 80 28.22 -21.45 -2.60
CA PHE A 80 27.37 -20.36 -3.07
C PHE A 80 26.19 -20.86 -3.92
N GLN A 81 26.33 -21.99 -4.61
CA GLN A 81 25.23 -22.60 -5.38
C GLN A 81 24.11 -23.05 -4.44
N ALA A 82 24.44 -23.65 -3.30
CA ALA A 82 23.44 -24.02 -2.29
C ALA A 82 22.68 -22.80 -1.76
N LEU A 83 23.40 -21.68 -1.51
CA LEU A 83 22.79 -20.43 -1.09
C LEU A 83 21.94 -19.80 -2.20
N LYS A 84 22.39 -19.86 -3.46
CA LYS A 84 21.64 -19.36 -4.62
C LYS A 84 20.34 -20.14 -4.79
N ASN A 85 20.35 -21.45 -4.59
CA ASN A 85 19.13 -22.27 -4.62
C ASN A 85 18.14 -21.90 -3.50
N LYS A 86 18.64 -21.44 -2.34
CA LYS A 86 17.80 -21.02 -1.22
C LYS A 86 17.22 -19.61 -1.41
N PHE A 87 18.06 -18.65 -1.80
CA PHE A 87 17.71 -17.23 -1.81
C PHE A 87 17.36 -16.68 -3.20
N GLN A 88 17.63 -17.46 -4.26
CA GLN A 88 17.17 -17.21 -5.62
C GLN A 88 17.53 -15.82 -6.17
N TRP A 89 18.73 -15.31 -5.86
CA TRP A 89 19.25 -14.11 -6.52
C TRP A 89 19.67 -14.42 -7.95
N GLY A 90 19.59 -13.40 -8.81
CA GLY A 90 20.01 -13.51 -10.20
C GLY A 90 19.07 -12.79 -11.16
N PRO A 91 19.54 -12.51 -12.40
CA PRO A 91 18.75 -11.81 -13.39
C PRO A 91 17.53 -12.64 -13.81
N ASN A 92 16.44 -11.95 -14.12
CA ASN A 92 15.25 -12.50 -14.77
C ASN A 92 14.59 -11.40 -15.60
N MET A 93 13.56 -11.76 -16.38
CA MET A 93 12.88 -10.82 -17.27
C MET A 93 12.23 -9.64 -16.53
N PHE A 94 11.72 -9.84 -15.30
CA PHE A 94 11.14 -8.74 -14.53
C PHE A 94 12.17 -7.70 -14.11
N TYR A 95 13.37 -8.12 -13.69
CA TYR A 95 14.47 -7.19 -13.42
C TYR A 95 14.94 -6.46 -14.69
N TYR A 96 14.92 -7.14 -15.84
CA TYR A 96 15.26 -6.52 -17.12
C TYR A 96 14.27 -5.41 -17.49
N PHE A 97 12.96 -5.73 -17.51
CA PHE A 97 11.91 -4.76 -17.84
C PHE A 97 11.87 -3.59 -16.86
N ALA A 98 12.11 -3.84 -15.57
CA ALA A 98 12.22 -2.78 -14.58
C ALA A 98 13.42 -1.85 -14.85
N ALA A 99 14.59 -2.42 -15.16
CA ALA A 99 15.81 -1.65 -15.41
C ALA A 99 15.73 -0.79 -16.68
N GLU A 100 15.09 -1.29 -17.73
CA GLU A 100 14.84 -0.53 -18.98
C GLU A 100 14.05 0.77 -18.71
N HIS A 101 13.23 0.78 -17.67
CA HIS A 101 12.43 1.93 -17.27
C HIS A 101 12.93 2.62 -16.00
N SER A 102 14.16 2.34 -15.56
CA SER A 102 14.77 2.93 -14.35
C SER A 102 13.94 2.71 -13.07
N ILE A 103 13.17 1.62 -13.01
CA ILE A 103 12.38 1.25 -11.83
C ILE A 103 13.31 0.63 -10.77
N HIS A 104 13.16 1.04 -9.51
CA HIS A 104 13.99 0.53 -8.42
C HIS A 104 13.82 -0.99 -8.24
N PRO A 105 14.91 -1.78 -8.14
CA PRO A 105 14.83 -3.25 -8.14
C PRO A 105 14.09 -3.84 -6.93
N THR A 106 13.95 -3.09 -5.83
CA THR A 106 13.19 -3.55 -4.65
C THR A 106 11.71 -3.79 -4.94
N TYR A 107 11.08 -3.07 -5.88
CA TYR A 107 9.69 -3.37 -6.27
C TYR A 107 9.57 -4.80 -6.79
N ILE A 108 10.48 -5.19 -7.70
CA ILE A 108 10.52 -6.55 -8.27
C ILE A 108 10.90 -7.58 -7.21
N GLN A 109 11.92 -7.28 -6.41
CA GLN A 109 12.36 -8.16 -5.32
C GLN A 109 11.23 -8.47 -4.35
N ARG A 110 10.43 -7.47 -3.99
CA ARG A 110 9.29 -7.63 -3.07
C ARG A 110 8.24 -8.55 -3.68
N MET A 111 7.84 -8.29 -4.94
CA MET A 111 6.86 -9.13 -5.63
C MET A 111 7.32 -10.59 -5.77
N LEU A 112 8.57 -10.82 -6.16
CA LEU A 112 9.11 -12.17 -6.31
C LEU A 112 9.25 -12.91 -4.97
N PHE A 113 9.62 -12.19 -3.91
CA PHE A 113 9.80 -12.78 -2.57
C PHE A 113 8.47 -13.21 -1.96
N GLU A 114 7.42 -12.41 -2.11
CA GLU A 114 6.12 -12.67 -1.48
C GLU A 114 5.33 -13.79 -2.16
N LYS A 115 5.73 -14.22 -3.37
CA LYS A 115 5.16 -15.36 -4.14
C LYS A 115 3.63 -15.38 -4.28
N ARG A 116 2.98 -14.24 -4.03
CA ARG A 116 1.52 -14.05 -4.12
C ARG A 116 1.07 -13.40 -5.43
N TYR A 117 2.02 -13.02 -6.28
CA TYR A 117 1.79 -12.34 -7.55
C TYR A 117 2.04 -13.31 -8.70
N SER A 118 1.12 -13.33 -9.66
CA SER A 118 1.35 -14.01 -10.94
C SER A 118 2.26 -13.16 -11.83
N ASP A 119 2.90 -13.80 -12.81
CA ASP A 119 3.79 -13.12 -13.76
C ASP A 119 3.11 -11.95 -14.47
N ASN A 120 1.83 -12.11 -14.89
CA ASN A 120 1.06 -11.05 -15.52
C ASN A 120 0.86 -9.84 -14.59
N GLN A 121 0.60 -10.07 -13.30
CA GLN A 121 0.42 -8.99 -12.32
C GLN A 121 1.71 -8.22 -12.08
N ILE A 122 2.86 -8.90 -12.09
CA ILE A 122 4.17 -8.26 -11.98
C ILE A 122 4.38 -7.35 -13.21
N LEU A 123 4.04 -7.81 -14.41
CA LEU A 123 4.16 -7.02 -15.65
C LEU A 123 3.22 -5.80 -15.68
N GLU A 124 1.98 -5.95 -15.24
CA GLU A 124 1.04 -4.83 -15.10
C GLU A 124 1.60 -3.79 -14.11
N THR A 125 2.11 -4.24 -12.97
CA THR A 125 2.72 -3.35 -11.96
C THR A 125 3.95 -2.63 -12.52
N ILE A 126 4.81 -3.30 -13.28
CA ILE A 126 5.95 -2.68 -13.98
C ILE A 126 5.46 -1.60 -14.95
N THR A 127 4.40 -1.89 -15.71
CA THR A 127 3.80 -0.94 -16.65
C THR A 127 3.28 0.30 -15.93
N SER A 128 2.61 0.13 -14.79
CA SER A 128 2.16 1.26 -13.98
C SER A 128 3.33 2.04 -13.34
N LEU A 129 4.37 1.35 -12.88
CA LEU A 129 5.57 1.97 -12.30
C LEU A 129 6.36 2.79 -13.31
N ARG A 130 6.34 2.42 -14.60
CA ARG A 130 6.95 3.20 -15.70
C ARG A 130 6.31 4.57 -15.84
N ALA A 131 5.00 4.69 -15.62
CA ALA A 131 4.26 5.93 -15.79
C ALA A 131 4.50 6.95 -14.67
N ILE A 132 5.21 6.56 -13.60
CA ILE A 132 5.46 7.39 -12.42
C ILE A 132 6.94 7.40 -12.03
N SER A 133 7.39 8.40 -11.29
CA SER A 133 8.75 8.40 -10.74
C SER A 133 8.92 7.25 -9.73
N SER A 134 9.73 6.26 -10.09
CA SER A 134 9.90 4.98 -9.38
C SER A 134 11.38 4.57 -9.24
N THR A 135 12.30 5.53 -9.40
CA THR A 135 13.76 5.32 -9.24
C THR A 135 14.17 5.02 -7.80
N SER A 136 13.31 5.33 -6.84
CA SER A 136 13.43 4.91 -5.43
C SER A 136 12.23 4.07 -5.01
N PHE A 137 12.47 3.16 -4.08
CA PHE A 137 11.43 2.32 -3.51
C PHE A 137 10.52 3.13 -2.57
N ASN A 138 9.20 2.91 -2.68
CA ASN A 138 8.18 3.51 -1.83
C ASN A 138 7.10 2.48 -1.52
N GLU A 139 6.98 2.11 -0.24
CA GLU A 139 6.02 1.10 0.21
C GLU A 139 4.58 1.49 -0.10
N SER A 140 4.21 2.76 0.06
CA SER A 140 2.85 3.21 -0.24
C SER A 140 2.50 3.08 -1.72
N LYS A 141 3.43 3.37 -2.63
CA LYS A 141 3.24 3.19 -4.08
C LYS A 141 3.12 1.71 -4.43
N MET A 142 3.95 0.87 -3.81
CA MET A 142 3.90 -0.58 -3.96
C MET A 142 2.53 -1.13 -3.56
N SER A 143 2.05 -0.78 -2.37
CA SER A 143 0.73 -1.21 -1.89
C SER A 143 -0.40 -0.70 -2.78
N GLN A 144 -0.33 0.55 -3.25
CA GLN A 144 -1.36 1.07 -4.15
C GLN A 144 -1.43 0.30 -5.47
N LEU A 145 -0.29 0.05 -6.12
CA LEU A 145 -0.24 -0.62 -7.42
C LEU A 145 -0.55 -2.12 -7.35
N THR A 146 -0.26 -2.75 -6.21
CA THR A 146 -0.47 -4.19 -6.04
C THR A 146 -1.82 -4.56 -5.43
N TYR A 147 -2.44 -3.64 -4.69
CA TYR A 147 -3.73 -3.89 -4.04
C TYR A 147 -4.89 -3.14 -4.67
N PHE A 148 -4.65 -2.06 -5.42
CA PHE A 148 -5.70 -1.37 -6.16
C PHE A 148 -5.55 -1.56 -7.68
N SER A 149 -6.58 -2.09 -8.34
CA SER A 149 -6.63 -2.13 -9.80
C SER A 149 -6.95 -0.73 -10.31
N SER A 150 -5.96 -0.08 -10.92
CA SER A 150 -6.07 1.27 -11.47
C SER A 150 -7.09 1.31 -12.63
N SER A 151 -8.28 1.87 -12.39
CA SER A 151 -8.98 2.71 -13.40
C SER A 151 -10.36 3.23 -12.97
N SER A 152 -11.14 2.51 -12.15
CA SER A 152 -12.47 3.00 -11.75
C SER A 152 -12.53 3.42 -10.28
N HIS A 153 -12.80 4.71 -10.06
CA HIS A 153 -13.25 5.26 -8.77
C HIS A 153 -14.68 4.80 -8.42
N GLN A 154 -15.31 4.01 -9.29
CA GLN A 154 -16.68 3.56 -9.18
C GLN A 154 -16.71 2.08 -8.83
N GLY A 155 -17.51 1.76 -7.82
CA GLY A 155 -17.95 0.40 -7.52
C GLY A 155 -19.27 0.09 -8.22
N SER A 156 -19.80 -1.08 -7.96
CA SER A 156 -21.05 -1.58 -8.56
C SER A 156 -22.31 -1.02 -7.89
N TRP A 157 -22.23 -0.56 -6.64
CA TRP A 157 -23.37 -0.10 -5.86
C TRP A 157 -23.56 1.42 -5.86
N ASN A 158 -24.81 1.88 -5.94
CA ASN A 158 -25.19 3.30 -5.87
C ASN A 158 -25.64 3.66 -4.45
N ALA A 159 -24.84 4.50 -3.76
CA ALA A 159 -25.10 4.94 -2.40
C ALA A 159 -26.12 6.08 -2.27
N LYS A 160 -26.56 6.68 -3.38
CA LYS A 160 -27.39 7.90 -3.37
C LYS A 160 -28.69 7.68 -2.59
N GLY A 161 -28.88 8.45 -1.53
CA GLY A 161 -30.09 8.43 -0.70
C GLY A 161 -30.29 7.16 0.13
N PHE A 162 -29.26 6.30 0.26
CA PHE A 162 -29.34 5.05 1.01
C PHE A 162 -29.80 5.22 2.47
N LEU A 163 -29.47 6.36 3.09
CA LEU A 163 -29.79 6.70 4.47
C LEU A 163 -30.76 7.89 4.56
N LYS A 164 -31.48 8.19 3.49
CA LYS A 164 -32.44 9.31 3.46
C LYS A 164 -33.52 9.12 4.53
N GLY A 165 -33.68 10.13 5.39
CA GLY A 165 -34.65 10.10 6.50
C GLY A 165 -34.24 9.21 7.68
N LYS A 166 -32.97 8.79 7.75
CA LYS A 166 -32.43 8.05 8.89
C LYS A 166 -31.44 8.90 9.67
N SER A 167 -31.57 8.89 10.99
CA SER A 167 -30.48 9.24 11.91
C SER A 167 -29.46 8.11 11.95
N ILE A 168 -28.17 8.45 11.97
CA ILE A 168 -27.10 7.45 11.95
C ILE A 168 -26.20 7.57 13.17
N LEU A 169 -25.67 6.43 13.63
CA LEU A 169 -24.60 6.40 14.63
C LEU A 169 -23.35 5.79 14.00
N LEU A 170 -22.31 6.59 13.82
CA LEU A 170 -20.99 6.09 13.46
C LEU A 170 -20.23 5.66 14.72
N LEU A 171 -19.70 4.44 14.69
CA LEU A 171 -18.85 3.89 15.75
C LEU A 171 -17.40 3.90 15.29
N GLY A 172 -16.56 4.64 15.99
CA GLY A 172 -15.11 4.53 15.92
C GLY A 172 -14.58 3.36 16.75
N SER A 173 -13.27 3.36 16.99
CA SER A 173 -12.56 2.31 17.75
C SER A 173 -11.90 2.84 19.03
N GLY A 174 -12.25 4.06 19.46
CA GLY A 174 -11.65 4.71 20.62
C GLY A 174 -11.96 4.00 21.95
N PRO A 175 -11.05 4.05 22.95
CA PRO A 175 -11.28 3.51 24.29
C PRO A 175 -12.61 3.94 24.96
N ASN A 176 -13.10 5.15 24.67
CA ASN A 176 -14.38 5.63 25.20
C ASN A 176 -15.56 4.78 24.74
N LEU A 177 -15.46 4.08 23.60
CA LEU A 177 -16.51 3.16 23.19
C LEU A 177 -16.71 2.01 24.18
N LYS A 178 -15.62 1.52 24.77
CA LYS A 178 -15.68 0.53 25.84
C LYS A 178 -16.21 1.15 27.14
N LYS A 179 -15.77 2.38 27.45
CA LYS A 179 -16.14 3.10 28.67
C LYS A 179 -17.64 3.43 28.73
N PHE A 180 -18.20 3.92 27.63
CA PHE A 180 -19.59 4.37 27.52
C PHE A 180 -20.48 3.33 26.81
N LYS A 181 -20.08 2.06 26.82
CA LYS A 181 -20.76 0.99 26.08
C LYS A 181 -22.25 0.89 26.45
N HIS A 182 -22.57 1.01 27.73
CA HIS A 182 -23.94 0.87 28.22
C HIS A 182 -24.83 2.02 27.74
N GLU A 183 -24.34 3.25 27.85
CA GLU A 183 -25.02 4.47 27.41
C GLU A 183 -25.22 4.49 25.90
N ILE A 184 -24.24 4.00 25.13
CA ILE A 184 -24.35 3.85 23.68
C ILE A 184 -25.46 2.84 23.34
N ILE A 185 -25.50 1.69 24.02
CA ILE A 185 -26.56 0.68 23.79
C ILE A 185 -27.94 1.26 24.14
N GLN A 186 -28.07 1.94 25.28
CA GLN A 186 -29.32 2.61 25.65
C GLN A 186 -29.76 3.66 24.61
N PHE A 187 -28.80 4.42 24.07
CA PHE A 187 -29.07 5.36 23.00
C PHE A 187 -29.59 4.65 21.74
N ILE A 188 -28.96 3.53 21.34
CA ILE A 188 -29.38 2.74 20.19
C ILE A 188 -30.79 2.21 20.39
N GLU A 189 -31.09 1.62 21.55
CA GLU A 189 -32.40 1.03 21.86
C GLU A 189 -33.51 2.09 21.90
N LYS A 190 -33.22 3.27 22.44
CA LYS A 190 -34.19 4.36 22.58
C LYS A 190 -34.48 5.08 21.26
N ASN A 191 -33.46 5.34 20.45
CA ASN A 191 -33.57 6.22 19.27
C ASN A 191 -33.58 5.44 17.95
N ASN A 192 -33.28 4.13 17.97
CA ASN A 192 -33.22 3.25 16.82
C ASN A 192 -32.46 3.86 15.60
N PRO A 193 -31.25 4.41 15.80
CA PRO A 193 -30.46 4.96 14.70
C PRO A 193 -29.95 3.83 13.80
N TYR A 194 -29.61 4.15 12.55
CA TYR A 194 -28.86 3.23 11.70
C TYR A 194 -27.38 3.23 12.11
N VAL A 195 -26.89 2.11 12.65
CA VAL A 195 -25.56 2.00 13.26
C VAL A 195 -24.54 1.51 12.24
N ILE A 196 -23.48 2.30 12.06
CA ILE A 196 -22.39 2.04 11.12
C ILE A 196 -21.07 1.92 11.89
N SER A 197 -20.44 0.75 11.84
CA SER A 197 -19.12 0.54 12.45
C SER A 197 -17.99 0.85 11.47
N LEU A 198 -17.00 1.64 11.89
CA LEU A 198 -15.76 1.83 11.14
C LEU A 198 -14.79 0.69 11.43
N ASN A 199 -14.66 -0.21 10.45
CA ASN A 199 -14.06 -1.55 10.58
C ASN A 199 -14.81 -2.47 11.55
N VAL A 200 -14.34 -3.70 11.69
CA VAL A 200 -14.95 -4.66 12.63
C VAL A 200 -14.77 -4.16 14.07
N ASN A 201 -15.88 -4.15 14.82
CA ASN A 201 -15.92 -3.74 16.21
C ASN A 201 -16.63 -4.81 17.05
N GLN A 202 -15.89 -5.39 17.98
CA GLN A 202 -16.38 -6.46 18.87
C GLN A 202 -16.89 -5.93 20.22
N LEU A 203 -16.77 -4.62 20.49
CA LEU A 203 -17.21 -4.02 21.76
C LEU A 203 -18.73 -3.87 21.81
N ILE A 204 -19.34 -3.47 20.70
CA ILE A 204 -20.80 -3.36 20.55
C ILE A 204 -21.35 -4.70 20.03
N PRO A 205 -22.41 -5.26 20.66
CA PRO A 205 -23.00 -6.51 20.19
C PRO A 205 -23.45 -6.41 18.72
N LYS A 206 -23.13 -7.43 17.93
CA LYS A 206 -23.34 -7.47 16.46
C LYS A 206 -24.78 -7.19 16.04
N LYS A 207 -25.76 -7.58 16.88
CA LYS A 207 -27.19 -7.33 16.65
C LYS A 207 -27.56 -5.84 16.53
N TYR A 208 -26.72 -4.94 17.05
CA TYR A 208 -26.92 -3.50 16.95
C TYR A 208 -26.14 -2.86 15.80
N ILE A 209 -25.45 -3.62 14.95
CA ILE A 209 -24.65 -3.08 13.85
C ILE A 209 -25.39 -3.33 12.54
N ASP A 210 -25.84 -2.27 11.89
CA ASP A 210 -26.58 -2.33 10.62
C ASP A 210 -25.66 -2.37 9.40
N SER A 211 -24.43 -1.89 9.52
CA SER A 211 -23.40 -2.04 8.49
C SER A 211 -21.98 -1.82 9.02
N ILE A 212 -21.00 -2.33 8.30
CA ILE A 212 -19.58 -2.09 8.55
C ILE A 212 -18.99 -1.35 7.35
N ILE A 213 -18.20 -0.30 7.59
CA ILE A 213 -17.42 0.38 6.55
C ILE A 213 -15.96 -0.04 6.67
N ALA A 214 -15.34 -0.48 5.57
CA ALA A 214 -13.92 -0.79 5.52
C ALA A 214 -13.32 -0.42 4.15
N SER A 215 -12.23 0.36 4.15
CA SER A 215 -11.56 0.79 2.90
C SER A 215 -10.05 0.66 2.92
N ASN A 216 -9.45 0.59 4.11
CA ASN A 216 -8.02 0.37 4.25
C ASN A 216 -7.70 -1.12 4.07
N ILE A 217 -6.86 -1.43 3.08
CA ILE A 217 -6.60 -2.83 2.70
C ILE A 217 -5.94 -3.66 3.81
N ASP A 218 -5.01 -3.07 4.56
CA ASP A 218 -4.32 -3.77 5.64
C ASP A 218 -5.33 -4.19 6.71
N ARG A 219 -6.29 -3.31 7.01
CA ARG A 219 -7.36 -3.60 7.95
C ARG A 219 -8.36 -4.62 7.42
N VAL A 220 -8.76 -4.51 6.15
CA VAL A 220 -9.65 -5.47 5.48
C VAL A 220 -9.06 -6.89 5.52
N LEU A 221 -7.76 -7.04 5.29
CA LEU A 221 -7.08 -8.33 5.34
C LEU A 221 -7.00 -8.91 6.76
N ILE A 222 -6.84 -8.07 7.77
CA ILE A 222 -6.85 -8.52 9.19
C ILE A 222 -8.25 -8.97 9.60
N ASP A 223 -9.28 -8.24 9.17
CA ASP A 223 -10.66 -8.47 9.58
C ASP A 223 -11.39 -9.49 8.67
N VAL A 224 -10.72 -10.06 7.66
CA VAL A 224 -11.36 -10.85 6.59
C VAL A 224 -12.18 -12.03 7.13
N ASP A 225 -11.64 -12.76 8.10
CA ASP A 225 -12.29 -13.92 8.71
C ASP A 225 -13.45 -13.51 9.64
N LEU A 226 -13.38 -12.30 10.21
CA LEU A 226 -14.39 -11.79 11.14
C LEU A 226 -15.64 -11.30 10.42
N TYR A 227 -15.52 -10.88 9.17
CA TYR A 227 -16.66 -10.39 8.37
C TYR A 227 -17.78 -11.42 8.24
N GLY A 228 -17.44 -12.71 8.14
CA GLY A 228 -18.42 -13.79 8.05
C GLY A 228 -19.29 -13.95 9.31
N GLU A 229 -18.88 -13.37 10.43
CA GLU A 229 -19.64 -13.43 11.69
C GLU A 229 -20.73 -12.36 11.81
N TYR A 230 -20.86 -11.46 10.82
CA TYR A 230 -21.85 -10.38 10.81
C TYR A 230 -22.89 -10.63 9.72
N SER A 231 -24.17 -10.48 10.08
CA SER A 231 -25.29 -10.59 9.12
C SER A 231 -25.50 -9.31 8.31
N CYS A 232 -24.90 -8.20 8.73
CA CYS A 232 -25.05 -6.89 8.11
C CYS A 232 -24.17 -6.72 6.85
N PRO A 233 -24.52 -5.82 5.93
CA PRO A 233 -23.68 -5.50 4.78
C PRO A 233 -22.35 -4.85 5.18
N ILE A 234 -21.34 -5.09 4.35
CA ILE A 234 -20.03 -4.45 4.45
C ILE A 234 -19.83 -3.51 3.26
N ILE A 235 -19.70 -2.22 3.54
CA ILE A 235 -19.47 -1.17 2.56
C ILE A 235 -17.96 -1.02 2.37
N MET A 236 -17.47 -1.37 1.18
CA MET A 236 -16.05 -1.31 0.84
C MET A 236 -15.84 -1.08 -0.66
N PRO A 237 -14.68 -0.55 -1.09
CA PRO A 237 -14.36 -0.38 -2.51
C PRO A 237 -13.87 -1.69 -3.15
N GLN A 238 -14.69 -2.75 -3.09
CA GLN A 238 -14.31 -4.09 -3.53
C GLN A 238 -13.85 -4.11 -4.99
N SER A 239 -14.55 -3.39 -5.88
CA SER A 239 -14.17 -3.31 -7.30
C SER A 239 -12.80 -2.71 -7.51
N CYS A 240 -12.35 -1.84 -6.61
CA CYS A 240 -11.04 -1.21 -6.68
C CYS A 240 -9.93 -2.16 -6.21
N PHE A 241 -10.23 -3.27 -5.53
CA PHE A 241 -9.22 -4.21 -5.05
C PHE A 241 -8.69 -5.12 -6.17
N SER A 242 -7.42 -5.53 -6.04
CA SER A 242 -6.80 -6.47 -6.97
C SER A 242 -7.47 -7.86 -6.94
N PRO A 243 -7.39 -8.65 -8.03
CA PRO A 243 -7.98 -9.99 -8.08
C PRO A 243 -7.57 -10.89 -6.90
N LEU A 244 -6.33 -10.73 -6.40
CA LEU A 244 -5.82 -11.44 -5.24
C LEU A 244 -6.68 -11.18 -3.98
N ILE A 245 -7.00 -9.92 -3.71
CA ILE A 245 -7.80 -9.53 -2.56
C ILE A 245 -9.25 -9.96 -2.75
N LYS A 246 -9.80 -9.77 -3.96
CA LYS A 246 -11.16 -10.22 -4.31
C LYS A 246 -11.33 -11.72 -4.06
N SER A 247 -10.31 -12.54 -4.39
CA SER A 247 -10.35 -13.99 -4.15
C SER A 247 -10.44 -14.38 -2.67
N LYS A 248 -9.91 -13.54 -1.77
CA LYS A 248 -9.99 -13.72 -0.31
C LYS A 248 -11.29 -13.18 0.29
N LEU A 249 -11.92 -12.22 -0.37
CA LEU A 249 -13.19 -11.63 0.02
C LEU A 249 -14.37 -12.42 -0.56
N GLN A 250 -14.55 -13.66 -0.13
CA GLN A 250 -15.73 -14.48 -0.47
C GLN A 250 -16.90 -14.14 0.46
N LEU A 251 -17.32 -12.87 0.46
CA LEU A 251 -18.38 -12.37 1.31
C LEU A 251 -19.65 -12.15 0.49
N ASN A 252 -20.79 -12.64 1.01
CA ASN A 252 -22.06 -12.62 0.29
C ASN A 252 -22.76 -11.24 0.31
N ASN A 253 -22.35 -10.33 1.19
CA ASN A 253 -23.10 -9.09 1.46
C ASN A 253 -22.19 -7.84 1.41
N ILE A 254 -21.54 -7.63 0.26
CA ILE A 254 -20.72 -6.43 0.02
C ILE A 254 -21.54 -5.36 -0.71
N LEU A 255 -21.55 -4.15 -0.15
CA LEU A 255 -22.00 -2.94 -0.83
C LEU A 255 -20.78 -2.22 -1.42
N ASP A 256 -20.53 -2.48 -2.69
CA ASP A 256 -19.32 -2.02 -3.37
C ASP A 256 -19.41 -0.55 -3.79
N TYR A 257 -18.96 0.33 -2.88
CA TYR A 257 -18.84 1.77 -3.11
C TYR A 257 -17.37 2.12 -3.40
N GLY A 258 -17.07 2.53 -4.63
CA GLY A 258 -15.69 2.67 -5.11
C GLY A 258 -14.86 3.73 -4.36
N MET A 259 -13.54 3.63 -4.46
CA MET A 259 -12.61 4.59 -3.89
C MET A 259 -11.37 4.73 -4.78
N ALA A 260 -10.87 5.94 -4.95
CA ALA A 260 -9.45 6.09 -5.27
C ALA A 260 -8.77 7.21 -4.48
N ILE A 261 -7.45 7.10 -4.45
CA ILE A 261 -6.57 8.02 -3.73
C ILE A 261 -5.96 9.00 -4.73
N ASN A 262 -6.25 10.29 -4.57
CA ASN A 262 -5.66 11.36 -5.37
C ASN A 262 -5.32 12.55 -4.48
N ALA A 263 -4.12 13.11 -4.65
CA ALA A 263 -3.69 14.28 -3.90
C ALA A 263 -4.64 15.45 -4.13
N ASN A 264 -4.87 16.26 -3.09
CA ASN A 264 -5.70 17.47 -3.14
C ASN A 264 -7.16 17.21 -3.60
N SER A 265 -7.69 16.02 -3.36
CA SER A 265 -9.05 15.64 -3.77
C SER A 265 -9.88 15.15 -2.58
N PHE A 266 -11.12 15.64 -2.46
CA PHE A 266 -12.09 15.15 -1.47
C PHE A 266 -13.50 15.26 -2.05
N LYS A 267 -13.83 14.33 -2.95
CA LYS A 267 -15.02 14.38 -3.79
C LYS A 267 -15.81 13.09 -3.68
N SER A 268 -17.12 13.24 -3.57
CA SER A 268 -18.05 12.13 -3.48
C SER A 268 -18.87 12.01 -4.77
N SER A 269 -19.26 10.80 -5.13
CA SER A 269 -20.06 10.49 -6.32
C SER A 269 -20.93 9.26 -6.07
N GLN A 270 -22.03 9.11 -6.82
CA GLN A 270 -23.08 8.12 -6.52
C GLN A 270 -22.57 6.68 -6.30
N LYS A 271 -21.51 6.26 -6.99
CA LYS A 271 -20.94 4.92 -6.92
C LYS A 271 -19.53 4.85 -6.33
N GLY A 272 -19.03 5.92 -5.73
CA GLY A 272 -17.71 5.92 -5.11
C GLY A 272 -17.17 7.30 -4.82
N CYS A 273 -15.90 7.39 -4.45
CA CYS A 273 -15.30 8.66 -4.05
C CYS A 273 -13.82 8.78 -4.40
N ILE A 274 -13.33 10.02 -4.38
CA ILE A 274 -11.91 10.37 -4.53
C ILE A 274 -11.47 11.08 -3.26
N SER A 275 -10.46 10.55 -2.58
CA SER A 275 -9.95 11.07 -1.31
C SER A 275 -8.44 11.26 -1.37
N GLU A 276 -7.90 12.30 -0.74
CA GLU A 276 -6.46 12.42 -0.52
C GLU A 276 -5.97 11.50 0.60
N TRP A 277 -6.89 11.09 1.47
CA TRP A 277 -6.66 10.32 2.68
C TRP A 277 -7.07 8.86 2.51
N LYS A 278 -6.31 7.98 3.16
CA LYS A 278 -6.48 6.52 3.17
C LYS A 278 -7.33 6.04 4.35
N GLU A 279 -7.59 6.94 5.27
CA GLU A 279 -8.26 6.73 6.53
C GLU A 279 -9.72 6.35 6.29
N VAL A 280 -10.20 5.30 6.96
CA VAL A 280 -11.57 4.80 6.81
C VAL A 280 -12.62 5.88 7.06
N ILE A 281 -12.34 6.84 7.95
CA ILE A 281 -13.24 7.96 8.23
C ILE A 281 -13.40 8.89 7.03
N ALA A 282 -12.35 9.12 6.23
CA ALA A 282 -12.45 9.93 5.01
C ALA A 282 -13.41 9.28 4.01
N TYR A 283 -13.26 7.97 3.81
CA TYR A 283 -14.14 7.17 2.96
C TYR A 283 -15.58 7.15 3.49
N ALA A 284 -15.78 6.96 4.79
CA ALA A 284 -17.10 6.95 5.43
C ALA A 284 -17.83 8.29 5.25
N LEU A 285 -17.15 9.41 5.51
CA LEU A 285 -17.76 10.74 5.35
C LEU A 285 -18.13 11.02 3.88
N LEU A 286 -17.27 10.68 2.92
CA LEU A 286 -17.60 10.82 1.50
C LEU A 286 -18.78 9.93 1.10
N PHE A 287 -18.86 8.70 1.61
CA PHE A 287 -20.04 7.85 1.44
C PHE A 287 -21.31 8.52 1.99
N LEU A 288 -21.25 9.09 3.19
CA LEU A 288 -22.40 9.75 3.84
C LEU A 288 -22.91 10.97 3.05
N GLU A 289 -22.03 11.68 2.34
CA GLU A 289 -22.43 12.76 1.43
C GLU A 289 -23.45 12.27 0.39
N GLN A 290 -23.29 11.05 -0.14
CA GLN A 290 -24.28 10.45 -1.06
C GLN A 290 -25.43 9.77 -0.33
N ALA A 291 -25.16 9.10 0.79
CA ALA A 291 -26.19 8.39 1.53
C ALA A 291 -27.27 9.33 2.11
N SER A 292 -26.90 10.59 2.36
CA SER A 292 -27.79 11.67 2.80
C SER A 292 -28.57 11.36 4.09
N PRO A 293 -27.89 11.05 5.21
CA PRO A 293 -28.54 10.88 6.50
C PRO A 293 -29.18 12.19 7.00
N GLU A 294 -30.19 12.07 7.85
CA GLU A 294 -30.86 13.23 8.47
C GLU A 294 -30.00 13.86 9.57
N SER A 295 -29.37 13.02 10.41
CA SER A 295 -28.48 13.45 11.48
C SER A 295 -27.37 12.44 11.71
N ILE A 296 -26.22 12.93 12.18
CA ILE A 296 -25.01 12.11 12.40
C ILE A 296 -24.62 12.18 13.87
N TYR A 297 -24.65 11.02 14.53
CA TYR A 297 -24.11 10.80 15.87
C TYR A 297 -22.75 10.10 15.78
N LEU A 298 -21.81 10.45 16.65
CA LEU A 298 -20.48 9.85 16.70
C LEU A 298 -20.20 9.27 18.10
N ALA A 299 -19.67 8.05 18.16
CA ALA A 299 -19.15 7.45 19.39
C ALA A 299 -17.80 6.77 19.15
N GLY A 300 -16.88 6.85 20.11
CA GLY A 300 -15.54 6.24 20.00
C GLY A 300 -14.57 7.01 19.09
N PHE A 301 -14.76 8.33 18.95
CA PHE A 301 -13.88 9.25 18.20
C PHE A 301 -13.03 10.10 19.16
N ASP A 302 -12.33 9.43 20.07
CA ASP A 302 -11.65 10.04 21.22
C ASP A 302 -10.52 11.00 20.81
N GLY A 303 -9.92 10.74 19.66
CA GLY A 303 -8.70 11.37 19.18
C GLY A 303 -7.43 10.77 19.78
N TYR A 304 -6.31 11.38 19.43
CA TYR A 304 -4.96 10.90 19.69
C TYR A 304 -4.13 11.99 20.38
N SER A 305 -2.92 11.65 20.82
CA SER A 305 -2.00 12.64 21.40
C SER A 305 -1.68 13.74 20.38
N LYS A 306 -1.34 14.94 20.87
CA LYS A 306 -1.00 16.10 20.00
C LYS A 306 0.19 15.84 19.07
N THR A 307 1.06 14.91 19.41
CA THR A 307 2.23 14.51 18.61
C THR A 307 1.93 13.42 17.60
N ASP A 308 0.75 12.79 17.66
CA ASP A 308 0.35 11.75 16.73
C ASP A 308 -0.16 12.36 15.41
N LEU A 309 0.42 11.94 14.29
CA LEU A 309 0.02 12.40 12.96
C LEU A 309 -1.45 12.10 12.64
N ARG A 310 -2.02 11.04 13.23
CA ARG A 310 -3.44 10.72 13.06
C ARG A 310 -4.34 11.80 13.65
N GLN A 311 -3.88 12.53 14.67
CA GLN A 311 -4.64 13.63 15.25
C GLN A 311 -4.85 14.74 14.22
N SER A 312 -3.77 15.19 13.59
CA SER A 312 -3.82 16.29 12.61
C SER A 312 -4.53 15.87 11.33
N ILE A 313 -4.29 14.64 10.84
CA ILE A 313 -4.94 14.11 9.63
C ILE A 313 -6.45 13.99 9.82
N ASN A 314 -6.91 13.31 10.87
CA ASN A 314 -8.34 13.14 11.12
C ASN A 314 -9.04 14.48 11.37
N ASN A 315 -8.39 15.41 12.07
CA ASN A 315 -8.93 16.75 12.24
C ASN A 315 -9.13 17.46 10.89
N LYS A 316 -8.14 17.37 9.98
CA LYS A 316 -8.22 17.95 8.64
C LYS A 316 -9.35 17.32 7.80
N ILE A 317 -9.54 15.99 7.89
CA ILE A 317 -10.64 15.26 7.25
C ILE A 317 -12.00 15.82 7.72
N PHE A 318 -12.21 15.88 9.04
CA PHE A 318 -13.46 16.40 9.61
C PHE A 318 -13.70 17.86 9.20
N SER A 319 -12.71 18.74 9.37
CA SER A 319 -12.83 20.14 8.97
C SER A 319 -13.18 20.29 7.50
N THR A 320 -12.56 19.51 6.62
CA THR A 320 -12.82 19.56 5.17
C THR A 320 -14.24 19.12 4.85
N TYR A 321 -14.72 18.05 5.49
CA TYR A 321 -16.07 17.53 5.27
C TYR A 321 -17.15 18.52 5.74
N PHE A 322 -17.04 19.04 6.97
CA PHE A 322 -18.05 19.94 7.54
C PHE A 322 -18.03 21.32 6.89
N ALA A 323 -16.86 21.82 6.46
CA ALA A 323 -16.78 23.06 5.68
C ALA A 323 -17.48 22.93 4.31
N LYS A 324 -17.35 21.77 3.66
CA LYS A 324 -17.90 21.54 2.31
C LYS A 324 -19.41 21.32 2.30
N THR A 325 -19.93 20.54 3.25
CA THR A 325 -21.32 20.05 3.19
C THR A 325 -22.33 21.03 3.79
N LYS A 326 -21.89 22.08 4.51
CA LYS A 326 -22.75 22.87 5.41
C LYS A 326 -23.61 21.98 6.32
N ALA A 327 -23.20 20.73 6.54
CA ALA A 327 -23.92 19.80 7.38
C ALA A 327 -23.87 20.30 8.82
N SER A 328 -24.96 20.06 9.56
CA SER A 328 -24.99 20.28 11.00
C SER A 328 -23.81 19.55 11.65
N THR A 329 -23.14 20.20 12.60
CA THR A 329 -22.08 19.56 13.37
C THR A 329 -22.61 18.25 13.97
N PRO A 330 -21.84 17.15 13.91
CA PRO A 330 -22.30 15.88 14.43
C PRO A 330 -22.48 15.95 15.95
N ILE A 331 -23.42 15.17 16.46
CA ILE A 331 -23.64 15.06 17.90
C ILE A 331 -22.72 13.98 18.46
N LEU A 332 -21.88 14.35 19.42
CA LEU A 332 -20.95 13.43 20.06
C LEU A 332 -21.62 12.71 21.24
N LEU A 333 -21.65 11.38 21.21
CA LEU A 333 -22.09 10.55 22.35
C LEU A 333 -20.95 10.22 23.31
N THR A 334 -19.70 10.42 22.89
CA THR A 334 -18.51 10.22 23.71
C THR A 334 -17.56 11.41 23.56
N PRO A 335 -16.76 11.73 24.59
CA PRO A 335 -15.76 12.80 24.50
C PRO A 335 -14.80 12.61 23.31
N SER A 336 -14.43 13.71 22.67
CA SER A 336 -13.49 13.78 21.55
C SER A 336 -12.49 14.89 21.78
N THR A 337 -11.24 14.67 21.39
CA THR A 337 -10.18 15.67 21.38
C THR A 337 -9.97 16.30 20.01
N PHE A 338 -10.75 15.93 18.98
CA PHE A 338 -10.67 16.53 17.64
C PHE A 338 -11.35 17.92 17.63
N PRO A 339 -10.60 19.02 17.44
CA PRO A 339 -11.18 20.36 17.44
C PRO A 339 -12.31 20.55 16.41
N ALA A 340 -12.21 19.90 15.25
CA ALA A 340 -13.24 19.97 14.20
C ALA A 340 -14.60 19.36 14.60
N LEU A 341 -14.63 18.60 15.69
CA LEU A 341 -15.85 18.00 16.24
C LEU A 341 -16.36 18.74 17.48
N SER A 342 -15.61 19.73 17.98
CA SER A 342 -15.97 20.56 19.11
C SER A 342 -16.63 21.83 18.59
N SER A 343 -17.97 21.84 18.50
CA SER A 343 -18.74 23.08 18.34
C SER A 343 -19.44 23.45 19.63
#